data_AF-A0A2V9Z6W7-F1
#
_entry.id   AF-A0A2V9Z6W7-F1
#
_cell.length_a   1.000
_cell.length_b   1.000
_cell.length_c   1.000
_cell.angle_alpha   90.00
_cell.angle_beta   90.00
_cell.angle_gamma   90.00
#
_symmetry.space_group_name_H-M   'P 1'
#
loop_
_entity.id
_entity.type
_entity.pdbx_description
1 polymer ?
#
loop_
_entity_poly.entity_id
_entity_poly.type
_entity_poly.pdbx_seq_one_letter_code
_entity_poly.pdbx_strand_id
1 'polypeptide(L)'
;MTRRTIASAVMAYVLFCMSLGSAHAQVANRNARVDAKHSDKVLFEQAQKAMMKSNYAEARTLLETLINSHPDSDYVPRAKLSIADAWYSERAFKQAELEYQDFITFFPNRPEIAKAQRRIESIHGQAKF
;
A
#
# COMPACT_ATOMS: atom_id res chain seq x y z
N MET A 1 39.01 61.54 -13.94
CA MET A 1 39.12 60.44 -14.92
C MET A 1 38.97 59.12 -14.17
N THR A 2 37.75 58.77 -13.74
CA THR A 2 37.50 57.63 -12.83
C THR A 2 36.12 57.02 -13.11
N ARG A 3 36.01 56.31 -14.22
CA ARG A 3 34.87 55.45 -14.55
C ARG A 3 35.42 54.18 -15.18
N ARG A 4 35.76 53.16 -14.37
CA ARG A 4 36.13 51.83 -14.92
C ARG A 4 36.36 50.67 -13.94
N THR A 5 36.02 50.77 -12.66
CA THR A 5 36.36 49.69 -11.69
C THR A 5 35.17 48.95 -11.08
N ILE A 6 33.92 49.35 -11.33
CA ILE A 6 32.74 48.70 -10.71
C ILE A 6 32.20 47.54 -11.57
N ALA A 7 32.55 47.48 -12.86
CA ALA A 7 32.05 46.44 -13.78
C ALA A 7 32.67 45.04 -13.54
N SER A 8 33.81 44.95 -12.86
CA SER A 8 34.51 43.67 -12.68
C SER A 8 34.01 42.85 -11.49
N ALA A 9 33.33 43.48 -10.52
CA ALA A 9 32.86 42.79 -9.32
C ALA A 9 31.48 42.11 -9.51
N VAL A 10 30.64 42.63 -10.42
CA VAL A 10 29.31 42.06 -10.68
C VAL A 10 29.39 40.80 -11.54
N MET A 11 30.41 40.69 -12.40
CA MET A 11 30.56 39.55 -13.31
C MET A 11 31.10 38.27 -12.61
N ALA A 12 31.74 38.41 -11.45
CA ALA A 12 32.20 37.27 -10.66
C ALA A 12 31.07 36.56 -9.89
N TYR A 13 29.92 37.23 -9.68
CA TYR A 13 28.79 36.64 -8.96
C TYR A 13 27.92 35.75 -9.86
N VAL A 14 27.85 36.06 -11.15
CA VAL A 14 27.03 35.31 -12.12
C VAL A 14 27.61 33.92 -12.40
N LEU A 15 28.93 33.74 -12.26
CA LEU A 15 29.59 32.45 -12.49
C LEU A 15 29.57 31.51 -11.27
N PHE A 16 29.09 31.95 -10.11
CA PHE A 16 28.88 31.08 -8.95
C PHE A 16 27.54 30.32 -9.03
N CYS A 17 26.64 30.65 -9.95
CA CYS A 17 25.36 29.96 -10.12
C CYS A 17 25.39 28.75 -11.09
N MET A 18 26.54 28.44 -11.70
CA MET A 18 26.65 27.32 -12.66
C MET A 18 27.22 26.02 -12.07
N SER A 19 27.11 25.79 -10.76
CA SER A 19 27.41 24.50 -10.13
C SER A 19 26.17 23.68 -9.72
N LEU A 20 24.95 24.11 -10.06
CA LEU A 20 23.71 23.35 -9.83
C LEU A 20 23.26 22.52 -11.06
N GLY A 21 24.22 22.02 -11.85
CA GLY A 21 23.95 21.32 -13.10
C GLY A 21 23.91 19.79 -13.05
N SER A 22 24.11 19.15 -11.89
CA SER A 22 24.25 17.68 -11.80
C SER A 22 23.34 17.05 -10.74
N ALA A 23 22.08 17.50 -10.63
CA ALA A 23 21.09 16.90 -9.73
C ALA A 23 19.76 16.54 -10.42
N HIS A 24 19.70 16.54 -11.75
CA HIS A 24 18.44 16.33 -12.48
C HIS A 24 18.20 14.90 -12.98
N ALA A 25 19.09 13.94 -12.70
CA ALA A 25 18.92 12.53 -13.12
C ALA A 25 18.51 11.56 -11.99
N GLN A 26 18.56 11.96 -10.72
CA GLN A 26 18.32 11.04 -9.59
C GLN A 26 16.86 11.02 -9.08
N VAL A 27 16.06 12.03 -9.42
CA VAL A 27 14.68 12.17 -8.90
C VAL A 27 13.71 11.18 -9.56
N ALA A 28 13.84 10.92 -10.87
CA ALA A 28 12.98 9.97 -11.58
C ALA A 28 13.16 8.51 -11.10
N ASN A 29 14.39 8.11 -10.75
CA ASN A 29 14.69 6.76 -10.25
C ASN A 29 14.27 6.59 -8.77
N ARG A 30 14.29 7.66 -7.98
CA ARG A 30 13.83 7.61 -6.58
C ARG A 30 12.31 7.44 -6.51
N ASN A 31 11.55 8.15 -7.35
CA ASN A 31 10.11 8.01 -7.43
C ASN A 31 9.74 6.59 -7.89
N ALA A 32 10.31 6.10 -9.00
CA ALA A 32 10.05 4.73 -9.46
C ALA A 32 10.36 3.65 -8.41
N ARG A 33 11.37 3.83 -7.56
CA ARG A 33 11.68 2.92 -6.43
C ARG A 33 10.73 3.07 -5.23
N VAL A 34 10.21 4.27 -4.98
CA VAL A 34 9.21 4.55 -3.94
C VAL A 34 7.82 4.06 -4.38
N ASP A 35 7.47 4.30 -5.64
CA ASP A 35 6.28 3.82 -6.34
C ASP A 35 6.29 2.28 -6.44
N ALA A 36 7.45 1.66 -6.72
CA ALA A 36 7.57 0.20 -6.70
C ALA A 36 7.49 -0.40 -5.28
N LYS A 37 7.95 0.30 -4.23
CA LYS A 37 7.84 -0.19 -2.84
C LYS A 37 6.43 -0.10 -2.28
N HIS A 38 5.61 0.83 -2.77
CA HIS A 38 4.24 1.04 -2.31
C HIS A 38 3.21 0.86 -3.42
N SER A 39 3.54 0.22 -4.54
CA SER A 39 2.53 -0.16 -5.52
C SER A 39 1.54 -1.10 -4.85
N ASP A 40 0.26 -0.86 -5.08
CA ASP A 40 -0.85 -1.74 -4.72
C ASP A 40 -0.53 -3.24 -4.91
N LYS A 41 0.00 -3.62 -6.08
CA LYS A 41 0.42 -5.00 -6.38
C LYS A 41 1.50 -5.49 -5.41
N VAL A 42 2.52 -4.67 -5.15
CA VAL A 42 3.64 -5.05 -4.28
C VAL A 42 3.18 -5.19 -2.83
N LEU A 43 2.32 -4.28 -2.34
CA LEU A 43 1.70 -4.39 -1.02
C LEU A 43 0.88 -5.67 -0.90
N PHE A 44 0.07 -5.99 -1.91
CA PHE A 44 -0.71 -7.22 -1.95
C PHE A 44 0.18 -8.47 -1.96
N GLU A 45 1.20 -8.52 -2.82
CA GLU A 45 2.11 -9.67 -2.90
C GLU A 45 2.91 -9.86 -1.59
N GLN A 46 3.33 -8.79 -0.93
CA GLN A 46 3.99 -8.86 0.37
C GLN A 46 3.04 -9.37 1.45
N ALA A 47 1.79 -8.89 1.47
CA ALA A 47 0.78 -9.40 2.39
C ALA A 47 0.53 -10.89 2.19
N GLN A 48 0.42 -11.36 0.94
CA GLN A 48 0.24 -12.78 0.65
C GLN A 48 1.45 -13.61 1.10
N LYS A 49 2.67 -13.10 0.97
CA LYS A 49 3.87 -13.76 1.52
C LYS A 49 3.83 -13.83 3.05
N ALA A 50 3.36 -12.78 3.72
CA ALA A 50 3.17 -12.76 5.17
C ALA A 50 2.10 -13.79 5.60
N MET A 51 0.98 -13.88 4.87
CA MET A 51 -0.06 -14.91 5.07
C MET A 51 0.52 -16.33 4.98
N MET A 52 1.34 -16.61 3.96
CA MET A 52 1.98 -17.92 3.79
C MET A 52 2.93 -18.29 4.94
N LYS A 53 3.51 -17.28 5.59
CA LYS A 53 4.37 -17.45 6.77
C LYS A 53 3.59 -17.49 8.08
N SER A 54 2.26 -17.46 8.03
CA SER A 54 1.38 -17.30 9.20
C SER A 54 1.59 -15.99 9.99
N ASN A 55 2.21 -14.98 9.37
CA ASN A 55 2.36 -13.64 9.93
C ASN A 55 1.09 -12.81 9.66
N TYR A 56 -0.04 -13.22 10.23
CA TYR A 56 -1.35 -12.66 9.90
C TYR A 56 -1.50 -11.18 10.28
N ALA A 57 -0.92 -10.76 11.41
CA ALA A 57 -0.91 -9.34 11.80
C ALA A 57 -0.13 -8.47 10.80
N GLU A 58 1.04 -8.91 10.35
CA GLU A 58 1.83 -8.21 9.32
C GLU A 58 1.07 -8.16 8.00
N ALA A 59 0.44 -9.28 7.61
CA ALA A 59 -0.39 -9.33 6.41
C ALA A 59 -1.52 -8.30 6.47
N ARG A 60 -2.26 -8.22 7.58
CA ARG A 60 -3.30 -7.19 7.76
C ARG A 60 -2.76 -5.78 7.61
N THR A 61 -1.65 -5.44 8.28
CA THR A 61 -1.06 -4.10 8.17
C THR A 61 -0.74 -3.73 6.73
N LEU A 62 -0.19 -4.66 5.94
CA LEU A 62 0.11 -4.45 4.53
C LEU A 62 -1.15 -4.27 3.67
N LEU A 63 -2.20 -5.05 3.95
CA LEU A 63 -3.49 -4.97 3.25
C LEU A 63 -4.26 -3.69 3.60
N GLU A 64 -4.25 -3.28 4.86
CA GLU A 64 -4.83 -2.01 5.32
C GLU A 64 -4.09 -0.84 4.70
N THR A 65 -2.75 -0.91 4.61
CA THR A 65 -1.95 0.08 3.90
C THR A 65 -2.39 0.17 2.44
N LEU A 66 -2.55 -0.96 1.74
CA LEU A 66 -3.04 -1.00 0.35
C LEU A 66 -4.40 -0.32 0.21
N ILE A 67 -5.36 -0.66 1.07
CA ILE A 67 -6.72 -0.11 1.00
C ILE A 67 -6.71 1.41 1.25
N ASN A 68 -5.89 1.88 2.20
CA ASN A 68 -5.84 3.29 2.56
C ASN A 68 -5.06 4.13 1.55
N SER A 69 -4.01 3.61 0.93
CA SER A 69 -3.19 4.34 -0.03
C SER A 69 -3.65 4.21 -1.48
N HIS A 70 -4.39 3.14 -1.82
CA HIS A 70 -4.89 2.84 -3.17
C HIS A 70 -6.36 2.36 -3.14
N PRO A 71 -7.31 3.21 -2.72
CA PRO A 71 -8.71 2.82 -2.52
C PRO A 71 -9.46 2.43 -3.82
N ASP A 72 -8.94 2.82 -4.98
CA ASP A 72 -9.46 2.51 -6.32
C ASP A 72 -8.78 1.29 -6.96
N SER A 73 -7.80 0.68 -6.29
CA SER A 73 -7.08 -0.47 -6.83
C SER A 73 -7.99 -1.70 -6.99
N ASP A 74 -7.81 -2.44 -8.10
CA ASP A 74 -8.45 -3.73 -8.34
C ASP A 74 -8.12 -4.78 -7.26
N TYR A 75 -7.07 -4.56 -6.46
CA TYR A 75 -6.70 -5.41 -5.35
C TYR A 75 -7.54 -5.16 -4.08
N VAL A 76 -8.23 -4.02 -3.95
CA VAL A 76 -8.98 -3.66 -2.73
C VAL A 76 -9.99 -4.73 -2.31
N PRO A 77 -10.85 -5.28 -3.19
CA PRO A 77 -11.76 -6.35 -2.80
C PRO A 77 -11.01 -7.60 -2.31
N ARG A 78 -9.93 -7.98 -3.00
CA ARG A 78 -9.12 -9.14 -2.59
C ARG A 78 -8.41 -8.89 -1.26
N ALA A 79 -7.95 -7.66 -1.02
CA ALA A 79 -7.31 -7.25 0.21
C ALA A 79 -8.28 -7.35 1.40
N LYS A 80 -9.49 -6.82 1.26
CA LYS A 80 -10.57 -6.95 2.25
C LYS A 80 -10.87 -8.42 2.57
N LEU A 81 -10.99 -9.27 1.55
CA LEU A 81 -11.20 -10.70 1.76
C LEU A 81 -10.01 -11.39 2.45
N SER A 82 -8.78 -11.02 2.09
CA SER A 82 -7.57 -11.55 2.73
C SER A 82 -7.45 -11.14 4.20
N ILE A 83 -7.91 -9.94 4.59
CA ILE A 83 -7.98 -9.53 6.01
C ILE A 83 -8.91 -10.46 6.79
N ALA A 84 -10.08 -10.80 6.23
CA ALA A 84 -11.01 -11.76 6.84
C ALA A 84 -10.41 -13.17 6.95
N ASP A 85 -9.72 -13.65 5.92
CA ASP A 85 -8.97 -14.92 5.94
C ASP A 85 -7.84 -14.90 7.00
N ALA A 86 -7.18 -13.75 7.22
CA ALA A 86 -6.14 -13.60 8.23
C ALA A 86 -6.70 -13.78 9.66
N TRP A 87 -7.80 -13.10 9.99
CA TRP A 87 -8.49 -13.29 11.27
C TRP A 87 -9.00 -14.71 11.46
N TYR A 88 -9.55 -15.31 10.39
CA TYR A 88 -10.02 -16.70 10.42
C TYR A 88 -8.87 -17.65 10.78
N SER A 89 -7.69 -17.43 10.18
CA SER A 89 -6.50 -18.26 10.39
C SER A 89 -5.92 -18.11 11.80
N GLU A 90 -6.06 -16.93 12.41
CA GLU A 90 -5.74 -16.68 13.82
C GLU A 90 -6.79 -17.23 14.81
N ARG A 91 -7.86 -17.87 14.32
CA ARG A 91 -9.02 -18.32 15.11
C ARG A 91 -9.76 -17.18 15.84
N ALA A 92 -9.55 -15.95 15.39
CA ALA A 92 -10.26 -14.76 15.85
C ALA A 92 -11.62 -14.67 15.14
N PHE A 93 -12.48 -15.64 15.41
CA PHE A 93 -13.68 -15.88 14.59
C PHE A 93 -14.70 -14.74 14.61
N LYS A 94 -14.81 -14.01 15.73
CA LYS A 94 -15.69 -12.84 15.81
C LYS A 94 -15.24 -11.75 14.84
N GLN A 95 -13.95 -11.44 14.80
CA GLN A 95 -13.37 -10.48 13.87
C GLN A 95 -13.47 -10.97 12.43
N ALA A 96 -13.18 -12.25 12.19
CA ALA A 96 -13.29 -12.84 10.86
C ALA A 96 -14.71 -12.74 10.30
N GLU A 97 -15.73 -13.06 11.10
CA GLU A 97 -17.13 -12.95 10.71
C GLU A 97 -17.51 -11.52 10.31
N LEU A 98 -17.13 -10.52 11.13
CA LEU A 98 -17.39 -9.11 10.84
C LEU A 98 -16.77 -8.70 9.49
N GLU A 99 -15.50 -9.04 9.26
CA GLU A 99 -14.81 -8.68 8.01
C GLU A 99 -15.38 -9.41 6.78
N TYR A 100 -15.85 -10.66 6.93
CA TYR A 100 -16.56 -11.34 5.85
C TYR A 100 -17.92 -10.69 5.54
N GLN A 101 -18.67 -10.28 6.58
CA GLN A 101 -19.94 -9.57 6.40
C GLN A 101 -19.73 -8.21 5.73
N ASP A 102 -18.69 -7.48 6.11
CA ASP A 102 -18.29 -6.23 5.47
C ASP A 102 -17.98 -6.48 3.99
N PHE A 103 -17.18 -7.51 3.66
CA PHE A 103 -16.88 -7.84 2.26
C PHE A 103 -18.16 -8.09 1.43
N ILE A 104 -19.11 -8.84 1.97
CA ILE A 104 -20.38 -9.13 1.29
C ILE A 104 -21.19 -7.84 1.08
N THR A 105 -21.19 -6.95 2.08
CA THR A 105 -21.93 -5.68 2.07
C THR A 105 -21.33 -4.69 1.07
N PHE A 106 -20.01 -4.53 1.06
CA PHE A 106 -19.32 -3.55 0.22
C PHE A 106 -19.08 -4.03 -1.21
N PHE A 107 -19.02 -5.34 -1.45
CA PHE A 107 -18.70 -5.91 -2.75
C PHE A 107 -19.72 -6.96 -3.23
N PRO A 108 -21.03 -6.64 -3.30
CA PRO A 108 -22.13 -7.60 -3.48
C PRO A 108 -22.19 -8.32 -4.85
N ASN A 109 -21.40 -7.88 -5.83
CA ASN A 109 -21.35 -8.48 -7.17
C ASN A 109 -20.08 -9.30 -7.42
N ARG A 110 -19.27 -9.56 -6.39
CA ARG A 110 -18.02 -10.31 -6.50
C ARG A 110 -18.26 -11.82 -6.42
N PRO A 111 -17.60 -12.63 -7.29
CA PRO A 111 -17.73 -14.09 -7.23
C PRO A 111 -17.22 -14.68 -5.91
N GLU A 112 -16.37 -13.96 -5.18
CA GLU A 112 -15.80 -14.40 -3.91
C GLU A 112 -16.79 -14.37 -2.73
N ILE A 113 -17.99 -13.79 -2.89
CA ILE A 113 -19.04 -13.77 -1.85
C ILE A 113 -19.39 -15.17 -1.37
N ALA A 114 -19.51 -16.12 -2.31
CA ALA A 114 -19.81 -17.50 -1.95
C ALA A 114 -18.73 -18.11 -1.04
N LYS A 115 -17.47 -17.69 -1.18
CA LYS A 115 -16.39 -18.09 -0.27
C LYS A 115 -16.57 -17.44 1.11
N ALA A 116 -16.86 -16.14 1.16
CA ALA A 116 -17.09 -15.43 2.41
C ALA A 116 -18.27 -16.01 3.21
N GLN A 117 -19.38 -16.32 2.55
CA GLN A 117 -20.54 -16.98 3.17
C GLN A 117 -20.19 -18.34 3.78
N ARG A 118 -19.51 -19.21 3.02
CA ARG A 118 -19.06 -20.51 3.55
C ARG A 118 -18.12 -20.37 4.75
N ARG A 119 -17.31 -19.31 4.80
CA ARG A 119 -16.43 -19.04 5.95
C ARG A 119 -17.23 -18.64 7.19
N ILE A 120 -18.26 -17.79 7.04
CA ILE A 120 -19.18 -17.43 8.12
C ILE A 120 -19.93 -18.67 8.64
N GLU A 121 -20.46 -19.50 7.75
CA GLU A 121 -21.12 -20.76 8.12
C GLU A 121 -20.20 -21.68 8.92
N SER A 122 -18.93 -21.81 8.50
CA SER A 122 -17.91 -22.57 9.23
C SER A 122 -17.63 -21.99 10.62
N ILE A 123 -17.58 -20.66 10.76
CA ILE A 123 -17.42 -19.97 12.05
C ILE A 123 -18.59 -20.33 12.98
N HIS A 124 -19.82 -20.22 12.50
CA HIS A 124 -21.02 -20.56 13.28
C HIS A 124 -21.07 -22.03 13.68
N GLY A 125 -20.56 -22.92 12.83
CA GLY A 125 -20.41 -24.34 13.15
C GLY A 125 -19.42 -24.61 14.29
N GLN A 126 -18.30 -23.86 14.32
CA GLN A 126 -17.27 -24.03 15.36
C GLN A 126 -17.66 -23.44 16.72
N ALA A 127 -18.53 -22.42 16.75
CA ALA A 127 -19.00 -21.79 17.98
C ALA A 127 -20.04 -22.62 18.76
N LYS A 128 -20.47 -23.77 18.23
CA LYS A 128 -21.51 -24.64 18.82
C LYS A 128 -20.99 -25.73 19.76
N PHE A 129 -19.71 -25.70 20.14
CA PHE A 129 -19.06 -26.66 21.04
C PHE A 129 -18.20 -25.92 22.05
#